data_AF-A0A225D200-F1
#
_entry.id   AF-A0A225D200-F1
#
_cell.length_a   1.000
_cell.length_b   1.000
_cell.length_c   1.000
_cell.angle_alpha   90.00
_cell.angle_beta   90.00
_cell.angle_gamma   90.00
#
_symmetry.space_group_name_H-M   'P 1'
#
loop_
_entity.id
_entity.type
_entity.pdbx_description
1 polymer ?
#
loop_
_entity_poly.entity_id
_entity_poly.type
_entity_poly.pdbx_seq_one_letter_code
_entity_poly.pdbx_strand_id
1 'polypeptide(L)'
;MLHPTKTRIVDVRGDGFDFLGYHFETTRKGHLTRWPRTKSRDKLKDTIRTKTKRTDGRGLRVLLANLNGTLRGWFGYFKHSCRTTFTVLDGWIRGRLRAILKRRDGRRGHGRGWNHQRWPNAYFTERGLDSLVAAHAKACQPT
;
A
#
# COMPACT_ATOMS: atom_id res chain seq x y z
N MET A 1 -12.06 34.32 -9.23
CA MET A 1 -10.92 34.11 -10.18
C MET A 1 -10.47 32.66 -10.10
N LEU A 2 -10.65 31.90 -11.18
CA LEU A 2 -10.15 30.53 -11.32
C LEU A 2 -8.64 30.59 -11.64
N HIS A 3 -7.81 29.75 -11.00
CA HIS A 3 -6.37 29.73 -11.31
C HIS A 3 -6.15 29.07 -12.69
N PRO A 4 -5.66 29.80 -13.72
CA PRO A 4 -5.68 29.36 -15.12
C PRO A 4 -4.87 28.08 -15.35
N THR A 5 -3.81 27.85 -14.56
CA THR A 5 -2.95 26.66 -14.69
C THR A 5 -3.54 25.38 -14.08
N LYS A 6 -4.60 25.48 -13.26
CA LYS A 6 -5.19 24.32 -12.55
C LYS A 6 -6.36 23.68 -13.29
N THR A 7 -6.88 24.35 -14.32
CA THR A 7 -8.10 23.91 -15.01
C THR A 7 -7.74 23.51 -16.43
N ARG A 8 -7.82 22.22 -16.73
CA ARG A 8 -7.57 21.65 -18.05
C ARG A 8 -8.67 20.65 -18.35
N ILE A 9 -9.27 20.73 -19.54
CA ILE A 9 -10.14 19.66 -20.06
C ILE A 9 -9.21 18.54 -20.53
N VAL A 10 -9.41 17.32 -20.02
CA VAL A 10 -8.56 16.18 -20.34
C VAL A 10 -9.43 15.04 -20.85
N ASP A 11 -8.98 14.40 -21.93
CA ASP A 11 -9.56 13.14 -22.37
C ASP A 11 -9.09 12.01 -21.43
N VAL A 12 -10.04 11.41 -20.73
CA VAL A 12 -9.80 10.26 -19.84
C VAL A 12 -9.36 9.00 -20.57
N ARG A 13 -9.45 8.96 -21.90
CA ARG A 13 -8.98 7.84 -22.74
C ARG A 13 -7.48 7.89 -23.05
N GLY A 14 -6.84 9.05 -22.81
CA GLY A 14 -5.39 9.26 -22.95
C GLY A 14 -4.70 9.32 -21.59
N ASP A 15 -4.11 10.47 -21.26
CA ASP A 15 -3.25 10.67 -20.09
C ASP A 15 -3.96 10.60 -18.72
N GLY A 16 -5.29 10.58 -18.72
CA GLY A 16 -6.07 10.65 -17.48
C GLY A 16 -5.87 11.98 -16.73
N PHE A 17 -6.40 12.06 -15.50
CA PHE A 17 -6.23 13.26 -14.67
C PHE A 17 -6.15 12.95 -13.18
N ASP A 18 -5.50 13.84 -12.44
CA ASP A 18 -5.37 13.74 -11.00
C ASP A 18 -6.45 14.57 -10.29
N PHE A 19 -7.15 13.96 -9.33
CA PHE A 19 -8.13 14.65 -8.49
C PHE A 19 -8.18 14.02 -7.09
N LEU A 20 -8.13 14.86 -6.05
CA LEU A 20 -8.17 14.44 -4.64
C LEU A 20 -7.19 13.30 -4.30
N GLY A 21 -5.99 13.32 -4.88
CA GLY A 21 -4.98 12.29 -4.62
C GLY A 21 -5.20 10.96 -5.34
N TYR A 22 -6.24 10.85 -6.16
CA TYR A 22 -6.44 9.81 -7.16
C TYR A 22 -5.93 10.25 -8.53
N HIS A 23 -5.60 9.27 -9.35
CA HIS A 23 -5.39 9.36 -10.78
C HIS A 23 -6.51 8.57 -11.46
N PHE A 24 -7.22 9.21 -12.39
CA PHE A 24 -8.35 8.66 -13.14
C PHE A 24 -7.94 8.43 -14.58
N GLU A 25 -8.15 7.22 -15.10
CA GLU A 25 -7.79 6.85 -16.47
C GLU A 25 -8.76 5.77 -16.98
N THR A 26 -9.12 5.82 -18.25
CA THR A 26 -9.88 4.77 -18.92
C THR A 26 -8.91 3.67 -19.31
N THR A 27 -9.09 2.47 -18.74
CA THR A 27 -8.28 1.32 -19.11
C THR A 27 -8.43 0.98 -20.60
N ARG A 28 -7.48 0.23 -21.16
CA ARG A 28 -7.58 -0.32 -22.53
C ARG A 28 -8.88 -1.09 -22.82
N LYS A 29 -9.60 -1.53 -21.78
CA LYS A 29 -10.89 -2.23 -21.86
C LYS A 29 -12.10 -1.28 -21.82
N GLY A 30 -11.90 0.04 -21.84
CA GLY A 30 -12.97 1.04 -21.83
C GLY A 30 -13.54 1.39 -20.45
N HIS A 31 -12.99 0.83 -19.35
CA HIS A 31 -13.48 1.13 -18.00
C HIS A 31 -12.74 2.31 -17.36
N LEU A 32 -13.48 3.33 -16.93
CA LEU A 32 -12.94 4.38 -16.06
C LEU A 32 -12.51 3.77 -14.73
N THR A 33 -11.22 3.84 -14.46
CA THR A 33 -10.60 3.29 -13.25
C THR A 33 -9.85 4.41 -12.52
N ARG A 34 -9.61 4.18 -11.23
CA ARG A 34 -8.86 5.11 -10.39
C ARG A 34 -7.80 4.40 -9.56
N TRP A 35 -6.68 5.07 -9.39
CA TRP A 35 -5.53 4.64 -8.58
C TRP A 35 -5.14 5.77 -7.64
N PRO A 36 -4.50 5.51 -6.50
CA PRO A 36 -3.84 6.59 -5.77
C PRO A 36 -2.69 7.11 -6.65
N ARG A 37 -2.57 8.44 -6.76
CA ARG A 37 -1.43 9.05 -7.46
C ARG A 37 -0.11 8.52 -6.90
N THR A 38 0.96 8.54 -7.70
CA THR A 38 2.29 8.10 -7.28
C THR A 38 2.73 8.76 -5.96
N LYS A 39 2.56 10.08 -5.84
CA LYS A 39 2.86 10.84 -4.61
C LYS A 39 2.07 10.36 -3.37
N SER A 40 0.83 9.89 -3.53
CA SER A 40 0.04 9.36 -2.42
C SER A 40 0.52 7.97 -1.99
N ARG A 41 0.94 7.13 -2.94
CA ARG A 41 1.54 5.82 -2.64
C ARG A 41 2.90 5.99 -1.97
N ASP A 42 3.71 6.93 -2.44
CA ASP A 42 5.04 7.17 -1.88
C ASP A 42 4.96 7.75 -0.47
N LYS A 43 4.04 8.70 -0.23
CA LYS A 43 3.77 9.20 1.13
C LYS A 43 3.36 8.09 2.09
N LEU A 44 2.53 7.13 1.66
CA LEU A 44 2.22 5.96 2.47
C LEU A 44 3.49 5.16 2.77
N LYS A 45 4.27 4.82 1.73
CA LYS A 45 5.50 4.05 1.89
C LYS A 45 6.45 4.76 2.87
N ASP A 46 6.66 6.07 2.74
CA ASP A 46 7.51 6.85 3.63
C ASP A 46 7.02 6.86 5.07
N THR A 47 5.71 7.02 5.27
CA THR A 47 5.09 6.90 6.60
C THR A 47 5.37 5.53 7.21
N ILE A 48 5.19 4.46 6.42
CA ILE A 48 5.51 3.09 6.85
C ILE A 48 7.01 2.98 7.14
N ARG A 49 7.89 3.58 6.32
CA ARG A 49 9.33 3.55 6.53
C ARG A 49 9.71 4.14 7.88
N THR A 50 9.16 5.30 8.21
CA THR A 50 9.38 6.00 9.48
C THR A 50 8.88 5.19 10.68
N LYS A 51 7.73 4.53 10.54
CA LYS A 51 7.15 3.69 11.60
C LYS A 51 7.85 2.35 11.79
N THR A 52 8.64 1.91 10.81
CA THR A 52 9.28 0.59 10.79
C THR A 52 10.77 0.72 10.51
N LYS A 53 11.47 1.49 11.37
CA LYS A 53 12.92 1.65 11.30
C LYS A 53 13.59 0.26 11.43
N ARG A 54 14.68 0.03 10.70
CA ARG A 54 15.37 -1.27 10.73
C ARG A 54 16.07 -1.57 12.06
N THR A 55 16.37 -0.53 12.82
CA THR A 55 16.98 -0.58 14.17
C THR A 55 15.93 -0.56 15.28
N ASP A 56 14.64 -0.67 14.93
CA ASP A 56 13.56 -0.66 15.90
C ASP A 56 13.59 -1.95 16.74
N GLY A 57 13.81 -1.80 18.05
CA GLY A 57 13.85 -2.88 19.03
C GLY A 57 12.47 -3.38 19.47
N ARG A 58 11.38 -2.72 19.07
CA ARG A 58 10.02 -3.12 19.50
C ARG A 58 9.66 -4.51 18.97
N GLY A 59 8.92 -5.27 19.77
CA GLY A 59 8.36 -6.56 19.37
C GLY A 59 7.55 -6.47 18.08
N LEU A 60 7.56 -7.53 17.27
CA LEU A 60 6.89 -7.53 15.95
C LEU A 60 5.41 -7.18 16.06
N ARG A 61 4.68 -7.72 17.06
CA ARG A 61 3.25 -7.44 17.24
C ARG A 61 2.96 -5.95 17.48
N VAL A 62 3.79 -5.28 18.29
CA VAL A 62 3.69 -3.83 18.55
C VAL A 62 3.92 -3.03 17.26
N LEU A 63 4.91 -3.46 16.46
CA LEU A 63 5.20 -2.86 15.17
C LEU A 63 4.01 -2.99 14.20
N LEU A 64 3.42 -4.18 14.12
CA LEU A 64 2.26 -4.46 13.27
C LEU A 64 1.03 -3.67 13.71
N ALA A 65 0.74 -3.58 15.00
CA ALA A 65 -0.38 -2.80 15.51
C ALA A 65 -0.28 -1.31 15.12
N ASN A 66 0.91 -0.70 15.24
CA ASN A 66 1.15 0.68 14.82
C ASN A 66 0.99 0.86 13.30
N LEU A 67 1.46 -0.13 12.53
CA LEU A 67 1.33 -0.14 11.08
C LEU A 67 -0.14 -0.23 10.65
N ASN A 68 -0.92 -1.11 11.26
CA ASN A 68 -2.32 -1.37 10.92
C ASN A 68 -3.20 -0.12 11.01
N GLY A 69 -3.02 0.73 12.02
CA GLY A 69 -3.76 1.99 12.11
C GLY A 69 -3.54 2.90 10.90
N THR A 70 -2.30 2.93 10.38
CA THR A 70 -1.94 3.66 9.16
C THR A 70 -2.59 3.03 7.93
N LEU A 71 -2.54 1.70 7.81
CA LEU A 71 -3.11 0.97 6.68
C LEU A 71 -4.63 1.13 6.64
N ARG A 72 -5.30 1.08 7.79
CA ARG A 72 -6.75 1.24 7.91
C ARG A 72 -7.21 2.62 7.47
N GLY A 73 -6.56 3.68 7.97
CA GLY A 73 -6.89 5.05 7.55
C GLY A 73 -6.63 5.28 6.06
N TRP A 74 -5.48 4.81 5.56
CA TRP A 74 -5.14 4.93 4.14
C TRP A 74 -6.11 4.13 3.25
N PHE A 75 -6.46 2.90 3.66
CA PHE A 75 -7.46 2.10 2.97
C PHE A 75 -8.81 2.79 2.97
N GLY A 76 -9.29 3.30 4.10
CA GLY A 76 -10.58 4.00 4.17
C GLY A 76 -10.71 5.11 3.14
N TYR A 77 -9.65 5.90 2.95
CA TYR A 77 -9.60 6.95 1.93
C TYR A 77 -9.48 6.42 0.50
N PHE A 78 -8.61 5.41 0.28
CA PHE A 78 -8.27 4.88 -1.04
C PHE A 78 -9.04 3.60 -1.45
N LYS A 79 -10.05 3.18 -0.69
CA LYS A 79 -10.75 1.87 -0.83
C LYS A 79 -11.32 1.64 -2.22
N HIS A 80 -11.62 2.72 -2.92
CA HIS A 80 -12.21 2.73 -4.24
C HIS A 80 -11.18 2.57 -5.37
N SER A 81 -9.89 2.45 -5.06
CA SER A 81 -8.83 2.20 -6.04
C SER A 81 -8.95 0.82 -6.66
N CYS A 82 -8.31 0.60 -7.80
CA CYS A 82 -8.28 -0.74 -8.41
C CYS A 82 -7.63 -1.79 -7.47
N ARG A 83 -8.06 -3.04 -7.62
CA ARG A 83 -7.59 -4.17 -6.79
C ARG A 83 -6.07 -4.34 -6.79
N THR A 84 -5.41 -4.11 -7.93
CA THR A 84 -3.96 -4.32 -8.07
C THR A 84 -3.14 -3.38 -7.19
N THR A 85 -3.67 -2.19 -6.89
CA THR A 85 -3.07 -1.23 -5.95
C THR A 85 -2.81 -1.90 -4.60
N PHE A 86 -3.80 -2.61 -4.07
CA PHE A 86 -3.71 -3.23 -2.75
C PHE A 86 -2.75 -4.42 -2.76
N THR A 87 -2.79 -5.26 -3.80
CA THR A 87 -1.86 -6.40 -3.96
C THR A 87 -0.40 -5.95 -3.97
N VAL A 88 -0.09 -4.88 -4.72
CA VAL A 88 1.27 -4.32 -4.82
C VAL A 88 1.72 -3.75 -3.47
N LEU A 89 0.86 -3.01 -2.78
CA LEU A 89 1.19 -2.43 -1.48
C LEU A 89 1.40 -3.51 -0.41
N ASP A 90 0.50 -4.48 -0.32
CA ASP A 90 0.59 -5.62 0.59
C ASP A 90 1.91 -6.40 0.39
N GLY A 91 2.30 -6.66 -0.86
CA GLY A 91 3.56 -7.31 -1.20
C GLY A 91 4.78 -6.49 -0.75
N TRP A 92 4.77 -5.18 -1.01
CA TRP A 92 5.84 -4.27 -0.59
C TRP A 92 5.97 -4.21 0.94
N ILE A 93 4.84 -4.11 1.66
CA ILE A 93 4.80 -4.09 3.13
C ILE A 93 5.41 -5.37 3.70
N ARG A 94 4.99 -6.54 3.22
CA ARG A 94 5.56 -7.83 3.66
C ARG A 94 7.05 -7.92 3.34
N GLY A 95 7.48 -7.48 2.16
CA GLY A 95 8.90 -7.43 1.80
C GLY A 95 9.72 -6.54 2.75
N ARG A 96 9.15 -5.42 3.17
CA ARG A 96 9.76 -4.53 4.16
C ARG A 96 9.88 -5.18 5.54
N LEU A 97 8.81 -5.80 6.03
CA LEU A 97 8.81 -6.49 7.32
C LEU A 97 9.81 -7.65 7.35
N ARG A 98 9.92 -8.43 6.27
CA ARG A 98 10.98 -9.45 6.12
C ARG A 98 12.37 -8.84 6.24
N ALA A 99 12.62 -7.69 5.63
CA ALA A 99 13.93 -7.03 5.71
C ALA A 99 14.27 -6.57 7.15
N ILE A 100 13.26 -6.21 7.96
CA ILE A 100 13.45 -5.88 9.38
C ILE A 100 13.77 -7.15 10.17
N LEU A 101 13.00 -8.22 9.99
CA LEU A 101 13.24 -9.49 10.67
C LEU A 101 14.62 -10.07 10.31
N LYS A 102 15.02 -9.99 9.04
CA LYS A 102 16.36 -10.36 8.59
C LYS A 102 17.45 -9.59 9.33
N ARG A 103 17.27 -8.28 9.51
CA ARG A 103 18.22 -7.44 10.26
C ARG A 103 18.28 -7.82 11.74
N ARG A 104 17.14 -8.12 12.37
CA ARG A 104 17.05 -8.57 13.76
C ARG A 104 17.74 -9.91 13.98
N ASP A 105 17.74 -10.77 12.97
CA ASP A 105 18.44 -12.06 12.93
C ASP A 105 19.95 -11.93 12.60
N GLY A 106 20.51 -10.71 12.65
CA GLY A 106 21.93 -10.45 12.36
C GLY A 106 22.32 -10.46 10.88
N ARG A 107 21.40 -10.81 9.97
CA ARG A 107 21.69 -10.95 8.54
C ARG A 107 21.51 -9.64 7.77
N ARG A 108 22.31 -9.44 6.72
CA ARG A 108 22.28 -8.22 5.87
C ARG A 108 21.61 -8.46 4.52
N GLY A 109 21.27 -7.38 3.82
CA GLY A 109 20.71 -7.40 2.45
C GLY A 109 19.19 -7.48 2.34
N HIS A 110 18.68 -7.60 1.11
CA HIS A 110 17.25 -7.59 0.81
C HIS A 110 16.54 -8.87 1.29
N GLY A 111 15.25 -8.73 1.65
CA GLY A 111 14.38 -9.82 2.09
C GLY A 111 13.86 -10.69 0.94
N ARG A 112 14.74 -11.20 0.06
CA ARG A 112 14.41 -12.05 -1.10
C ARG A 112 14.67 -13.53 -0.81
N GLY A 113 14.19 -14.43 -1.69
CA GLY A 113 14.50 -15.86 -1.67
C GLY A 113 14.06 -16.56 -0.38
N TRP A 114 14.99 -17.22 0.32
CA TRP A 114 14.79 -17.97 1.57
C TRP A 114 13.98 -17.26 2.66
N ASN A 115 13.95 -15.92 2.66
CA ASN A 115 13.10 -15.15 3.59
C ASN A 115 11.59 -15.37 3.37
N HIS A 116 11.19 -15.82 2.17
CA HIS A 116 9.80 -16.18 1.87
C HIS A 116 9.40 -17.51 2.50
N GLN A 117 10.36 -18.43 2.65
CA GLN A 117 10.16 -19.71 3.34
C GLN A 117 10.21 -19.51 4.86
N ARG A 118 11.15 -18.70 5.37
CA ARG A 118 11.29 -18.47 6.81
C ARG A 118 10.16 -17.64 7.42
N TRP A 119 9.61 -16.67 6.68
CA TRP A 119 8.53 -15.81 7.16
C TRP A 119 7.39 -15.77 6.15
N PRO A 120 6.67 -16.86 5.87
CA PRO A 120 5.63 -16.90 4.83
C PRO A 120 4.57 -15.80 4.99
N ASN A 121 3.74 -15.56 3.97
CA ASN A 121 2.69 -14.52 4.10
C ASN A 121 1.81 -14.76 5.35
N ALA A 122 1.49 -16.02 5.64
CA ALA A 122 0.76 -16.45 6.84
C ALA A 122 1.43 -16.01 8.14
N TYR A 123 2.77 -16.03 8.23
CA TYR A 123 3.52 -15.60 9.42
C TYR A 123 3.14 -14.19 9.89
N PHE A 124 2.93 -13.27 8.94
CA PHE A 124 2.53 -11.89 9.25
C PHE A 124 1.05 -11.79 9.58
N THR A 125 0.20 -12.51 8.85
CA THR A 125 -1.26 -12.54 9.07
C THR A 125 -1.59 -13.11 10.45
N GLU A 126 -1.01 -14.24 10.83
CA GLU A 126 -1.15 -14.86 12.16
C GLU A 126 -0.71 -13.93 13.30
N ARG A 127 0.21 -13.01 13.02
CA ARG A 127 0.71 -12.01 13.99
C ARG A 127 -0.06 -10.70 13.95
N GLY A 128 -1.13 -10.66 13.16
CA GLY A 128 -2.09 -9.57 13.11
C GLY A 128 -1.76 -8.47 12.11
N LEU A 129 -1.00 -8.73 11.03
CA LEU A 129 -0.88 -7.74 9.95
C LEU A 129 -2.20 -7.65 9.17
N ASP A 130 -2.78 -6.45 9.08
CA ASP A 130 -3.96 -6.19 8.25
C ASP A 130 -3.60 -6.30 6.76
N SER A 131 -4.45 -6.98 5.98
CA SER A 131 -4.31 -7.06 4.52
C SER A 131 -5.24 -6.09 3.81
N LEU A 132 -4.66 -5.23 2.97
CA LEU A 132 -5.42 -4.30 2.14
C LEU A 132 -6.26 -5.05 1.09
N VAL A 133 -5.75 -6.18 0.59
CA VAL A 133 -6.50 -7.04 -0.35
C VAL A 133 -7.71 -7.64 0.32
N ALA A 134 -7.57 -8.15 1.55
CA ALA A 134 -8.70 -8.69 2.31
C ALA A 134 -9.72 -7.60 2.66
N ALA A 135 -9.25 -6.41 3.05
CA ALA A 135 -10.12 -5.26 3.32
C ALA A 135 -10.89 -4.84 2.06
N HIS A 136 -10.24 -4.80 0.89
CA HIS A 136 -10.89 -4.52 -0.38
C HIS A 136 -11.92 -5.58 -0.75
N ALA A 137 -11.59 -6.86 -0.60
CA ALA A 137 -12.52 -7.95 -0.88
C ALA A 137 -13.80 -7.84 -0.04
N LYS A 138 -13.66 -7.56 1.27
CA LYS A 138 -14.79 -7.29 2.17
C LYS A 138 -15.62 -6.08 1.74
N ALA A 139 -14.97 -4.99 1.32
CA ALA A 139 -15.65 -3.79 0.86
C ALA A 139 -16.40 -3.96 -0.47
N CYS A 140 -16.07 -4.99 -1.25
CA CYS A 140 -16.75 -5.30 -2.52
C CYS A 140 -17.93 -6.28 -2.36
N GLN A 141 -18.14 -6.88 -1.18
CA GLN A 141 -19.26 -7.78 -0.95
C GLN A 141 -20.56 -6.97 -0.84
N PRO A 142 -21.64 -7.34 -1.55
CA PRO A 142 -22.94 -6.72 -1.37
C PRO A 142 -23.42 -6.99 0.06
N THR A 143 -23.86 -5.95 0.75
CA THR A 143 -24.53 -6.02 2.06
C THR A 143 -25.92 -6.61 1.94
#